data_AF-A0A8T3UHP1-F1
#
_entry.id   AF-A0A8T3UHP1-F1
#
_cell.length_a   1.000
_cell.length_b   1.000
_cell.length_c   1.000
_cell.angle_alpha   90.00
_cell.angle_beta   90.00
_cell.angle_gamma   90.00
#
_symmetry.space_group_name_H-M   'P 1'
#
loop_
_entity.id
_entity.type
_entity.pdbx_description
1 polymer ?
#
loop_
_entity_poly.entity_id
_entity_poly.type
_entity_poly.pdbx_seq_one_letter_code
_entity_poly.pdbx_strand_id
1 'polypeptide(L)'
;MKGYETISYPEVKADLEAGKCKKIENFYVYPDKIVSPTDHYGFRIVKGTYDKIRGYVVTTPRSLARYSVAHLKARAFLIGDSKEKFFISFKDGNPANNNLDNLEVRYVRKKFCKHCGKKIQQSVQHEYCLKCRMKYPEFNKVNNNELERRKNLLKDINIEALEEKQKERAKLYLEGWTFEAIANKFNITRQAVEQSIKNIAKNDKEIKKIRRRIIKTEKEIQLLNSKIEKYQQKINQCQEELDMKQAYYNSLLEKTV
;
A
#
# COMPACT_ATOMS: atom_id res chain seq x y z
N MET A 1 -23.33 -35.21 -39.44
CA MET A 1 -22.50 -35.74 -38.33
C MET A 1 -21.14 -35.06 -38.37
N LYS A 2 -20.74 -34.33 -37.32
CA LYS A 2 -19.37 -33.79 -37.24
C LYS A 2 -18.43 -34.96 -36.97
N GLY A 3 -17.67 -35.38 -37.99
CA GLY A 3 -16.66 -36.42 -37.85
C GLY A 3 -15.68 -36.05 -36.74
N TYR A 4 -15.41 -36.96 -35.83
CA TYR A 4 -14.35 -36.78 -34.86
C TYR A 4 -13.01 -37.00 -35.56
N GLU A 5 -12.09 -36.05 -35.42
CA GLU A 5 -10.72 -36.21 -35.88
C GLU A 5 -10.01 -37.22 -34.96
N THR A 6 -9.52 -38.31 -35.54
CA THR A 6 -8.82 -39.40 -34.82
C THR A 6 -7.40 -39.55 -35.34
N ILE A 7 -6.56 -40.18 -34.53
CA ILE A 7 -5.18 -40.54 -34.85
C ILE A 7 -4.95 -42.00 -34.47
N SER A 8 -4.12 -42.73 -35.22
CA SER A 8 -3.92 -44.16 -34.97
C SER A 8 -2.99 -44.40 -33.78
N TYR A 9 -3.15 -45.55 -33.09
CA TYR A 9 -2.25 -45.90 -31.98
C TYR A 9 -0.78 -46.06 -32.42
N PRO A 10 -0.46 -46.75 -33.54
CA PRO A 10 0.93 -46.88 -33.98
C PRO A 10 1.59 -45.52 -34.24
N GLU A 11 0.84 -44.57 -34.81
CA GLU A 11 1.31 -43.22 -35.08
C GLU A 11 1.59 -42.44 -33.79
N VAL A 12 0.67 -42.47 -32.81
CA VAL A 12 0.90 -41.82 -31.51
C VAL A 12 2.11 -42.41 -30.78
N LYS A 13 2.31 -43.73 -30.88
CA LYS A 13 3.46 -44.41 -30.28
C LYS A 13 4.77 -43.98 -30.94
N ALA A 14 4.81 -43.98 -32.28
CA ALA A 14 5.98 -43.52 -33.04
C ALA A 14 6.29 -42.03 -32.76
N ASP A 15 5.26 -41.18 -32.67
CA ASP A 15 5.43 -39.76 -32.36
C ASP A 15 5.86 -39.49 -30.92
N LEU A 16 5.47 -40.35 -29.98
CA LEU A 16 5.96 -40.30 -28.59
C LEU A 16 7.44 -40.70 -28.52
N GLU A 17 7.83 -41.77 -29.22
CA GLU A 17 9.22 -42.25 -29.29
C GLU A 17 10.12 -41.23 -30.02
N ALA A 18 9.62 -40.59 -31.06
CA ALA A 18 10.31 -39.51 -31.79
C ALA A 18 10.30 -38.17 -31.06
N GLY A 19 9.64 -38.06 -29.89
CA GLY A 19 9.57 -36.83 -29.10
C GLY A 19 8.70 -35.71 -29.71
N LYS A 20 7.90 -36.00 -30.74
CA LYS A 20 6.96 -35.03 -31.35
C LYS A 20 5.78 -34.70 -30.44
N CYS A 21 5.40 -35.64 -29.57
CA CYS A 21 4.42 -35.42 -28.51
C CYS A 21 4.93 -35.89 -27.16
N LYS A 22 4.28 -35.42 -26.07
CA LYS A 22 4.57 -35.86 -24.71
C LYS A 22 3.30 -36.26 -23.98
N LYS A 23 3.40 -37.28 -23.12
CA LYS A 23 2.28 -37.75 -22.30
C LYS A 23 2.19 -36.95 -20.99
N ILE A 24 1.12 -36.15 -20.83
CA ILE A 24 0.91 -35.28 -19.66
C ILE A 24 -0.53 -35.47 -19.15
N GLU A 25 -0.70 -35.80 -17.87
CA GLU A 25 -2.03 -35.95 -17.22
C GLU A 25 -3.02 -36.83 -18.02
N ASN A 26 -2.50 -37.90 -18.63
CA ASN A 26 -3.21 -38.85 -19.52
C ASN A 26 -3.61 -38.33 -20.92
N PHE A 27 -3.12 -37.17 -21.33
CA PHE A 27 -3.20 -36.68 -22.71
C PHE A 27 -1.88 -36.85 -23.43
N TYR A 28 -1.95 -37.01 -24.76
CA TYR A 28 -0.81 -36.88 -25.65
C TYR A 28 -0.84 -35.46 -26.22
N VAL A 29 0.15 -34.66 -25.80
CA VAL A 29 0.20 -33.22 -26.05
C VAL A 29 1.16 -32.96 -27.21
N TYR A 30 0.64 -32.38 -28.28
CA TYR A 30 1.40 -31.90 -29.44
C TYR A 30 1.47 -30.36 -29.39
N PRO A 31 2.38 -29.72 -30.14
CA PRO A 31 2.46 -28.26 -30.23
C PRO A 31 1.15 -27.61 -30.72
N ASP A 32 0.48 -28.26 -31.66
CA ASP A 32 -0.73 -27.79 -32.35
C ASP A 32 -2.02 -28.37 -31.73
N LYS A 33 -2.01 -29.65 -31.34
CA LYS A 33 -3.22 -30.40 -30.93
C LYS A 33 -3.09 -31.13 -29.59
N ILE A 34 -4.23 -31.49 -29.00
CA ILE A 34 -4.31 -32.36 -27.82
C ILE A 34 -5.03 -33.65 -28.21
N VAL A 35 -4.45 -34.79 -27.87
CA VAL A 35 -4.99 -36.10 -28.17
C VAL A 35 -5.34 -36.84 -26.88
N SER A 36 -6.57 -37.35 -26.78
CA SER A 36 -7.05 -38.16 -25.67
C SER A 36 -7.24 -39.62 -26.11
N PRO A 37 -6.81 -40.61 -25.32
CA PRO A 37 -7.27 -41.98 -25.50
C PRO A 37 -8.78 -42.04 -25.25
N THR A 38 -9.46 -42.91 -25.98
CA THR A 38 -10.90 -43.19 -25.89
C THR A 38 -11.10 -44.70 -25.90
N ASP A 39 -12.08 -45.19 -25.14
CA ASP A 39 -12.29 -46.64 -25.01
C ASP A 39 -12.86 -47.28 -26.29
N HIS A 40 -13.50 -46.49 -27.19
CA HIS A 40 -14.18 -47.01 -28.39
C HIS A 40 -13.55 -46.63 -29.73
N TYR A 41 -12.78 -45.53 -29.81
CA TYR A 41 -12.31 -44.96 -31.08
C TYR A 41 -10.79 -44.79 -31.14
N GLY A 42 -10.05 -45.46 -30.25
CA GLY A 42 -8.60 -45.30 -30.14
C GLY A 42 -8.24 -43.92 -29.61
N PHE A 43 -7.55 -43.10 -30.41
CA PHE A 43 -7.05 -41.79 -30.00
C PHE A 43 -7.77 -40.68 -30.75
N ARG A 44 -8.35 -39.74 -29.99
CA ARG A 44 -9.15 -38.64 -30.54
C ARG A 44 -8.47 -37.31 -30.33
N ILE A 45 -8.48 -36.46 -31.34
CA ILE A 45 -8.06 -35.06 -31.23
C ILE A 45 -9.19 -34.27 -30.53
N VAL A 46 -8.85 -33.65 -29.40
CA VAL A 46 -9.80 -32.94 -28.54
C VAL A 46 -9.50 -31.44 -28.58
N LYS A 47 -10.43 -30.67 -29.14
CA LYS A 47 -10.33 -29.20 -29.21
C LYS A 47 -10.59 -28.52 -27.86
N GLY A 48 -11.30 -29.21 -26.95
CA GLY A 48 -11.69 -28.69 -25.64
C GLY A 48 -12.86 -27.72 -25.71
N THR A 49 -13.36 -27.34 -24.53
CA THR A 49 -14.42 -26.34 -24.38
C THR A 49 -13.79 -25.02 -23.95
N TYR A 50 -14.23 -23.91 -24.54
CA TYR A 50 -13.70 -22.59 -24.22
C TYR A 50 -14.19 -22.09 -22.85
N ASP A 51 -13.25 -21.62 -22.04
CA ASP A 51 -13.47 -20.98 -20.74
C ASP A 51 -12.87 -19.57 -20.78
N LYS A 52 -13.65 -18.55 -20.40
CA LYS A 52 -13.23 -17.13 -20.51
C LYS A 52 -11.97 -16.80 -19.72
N ILE A 53 -11.69 -17.54 -18.64
CA ILE A 53 -10.55 -17.27 -17.75
C ILE A 53 -9.34 -18.13 -18.15
N ARG A 54 -9.57 -19.38 -18.54
CA ARG A 54 -8.51 -20.39 -18.73
C ARG A 54 -8.20 -20.74 -20.19
N GLY A 55 -8.95 -20.18 -21.13
CA GLY A 55 -8.91 -20.55 -22.54
C GLY A 55 -9.57 -21.89 -22.80
N TYR A 56 -9.11 -22.63 -23.81
CA TYR A 56 -9.61 -23.98 -24.06
C TYR A 56 -9.25 -24.94 -22.92
N VAL A 57 -10.24 -25.71 -22.47
CA VAL A 57 -10.13 -26.69 -21.39
C VAL A 57 -10.53 -28.07 -21.90
N VAL A 58 -9.69 -29.07 -21.65
CA VAL A 58 -9.97 -30.47 -21.93
C VAL A 58 -10.25 -31.22 -20.63
N THR A 59 -11.11 -32.24 -20.71
CA THR A 59 -11.50 -33.06 -19.57
C THR A 59 -10.95 -34.45 -19.76
N THR A 60 -10.30 -35.01 -18.75
CA THR A 60 -9.82 -36.40 -18.79
C THR A 60 -11.00 -37.36 -18.80
N PRO A 61 -11.01 -38.39 -19.68
CA PRO A 61 -12.16 -39.29 -19.81
C PRO A 61 -12.57 -40.02 -18.51
N ARG A 62 -11.59 -40.44 -17.68
CA ARG A 62 -11.86 -41.29 -16.50
C ARG A 62 -12.05 -40.51 -15.20
N SER A 63 -11.16 -39.56 -14.89
CA SER A 63 -11.25 -38.81 -13.63
C SER A 63 -12.10 -37.54 -13.72
N LEU A 64 -12.58 -37.19 -14.91
CA LEU A 64 -13.31 -35.94 -15.19
C LEU A 64 -12.57 -34.66 -14.76
N ALA A 65 -11.26 -34.76 -14.49
CA ALA A 65 -10.42 -33.63 -14.16
C ALA A 65 -10.25 -32.72 -15.38
N ARG A 66 -10.34 -31.41 -15.14
CA ARG A 66 -10.30 -30.38 -16.17
C ARG A 66 -8.93 -29.71 -16.23
N TYR A 67 -8.32 -29.69 -17.40
CA TYR A 67 -7.00 -29.12 -17.64
C TYR A 67 -7.07 -28.07 -18.75
N SER A 68 -6.43 -26.91 -18.53
CA SER A 68 -6.26 -25.93 -19.61
C SER A 68 -5.30 -26.47 -20.67
N VAL A 69 -5.66 -26.31 -21.95
CA VAL A 69 -4.83 -26.72 -23.09
C VAL A 69 -3.47 -26.00 -23.05
N ALA A 70 -3.47 -24.70 -22.74
CA ALA A 70 -2.24 -23.94 -22.57
C ALA A 70 -1.36 -24.55 -21.46
N HIS A 71 -1.96 -24.97 -20.34
CA HIS A 71 -1.24 -25.58 -19.22
C HIS A 71 -0.60 -26.92 -19.59
N LEU A 72 -1.31 -27.74 -20.36
CA LEU A 72 -0.77 -29.00 -20.89
C LEU A 72 0.39 -28.73 -21.86
N LYS A 73 0.22 -27.81 -22.83
CA LYS A 73 1.24 -27.43 -23.80
C LYS A 73 2.51 -26.87 -23.14
N ALA A 74 2.37 -25.95 -22.20
CA ALA A 74 3.52 -25.39 -21.47
C ALA A 74 4.26 -26.46 -20.65
N ARG A 75 3.52 -27.37 -20.00
CA ARG A 75 4.15 -28.46 -19.25
C ARG A 75 4.91 -29.42 -20.16
N ALA A 76 4.38 -29.71 -21.34
CA ALA A 76 5.06 -30.55 -22.31
C ALA A 76 6.32 -29.87 -22.87
N PHE A 77 6.23 -28.62 -23.33
CA PHE A 77 7.27 -28.04 -24.20
C PHE A 77 8.08 -26.90 -23.59
N LEU A 78 7.59 -26.22 -22.56
CA LEU A 78 8.24 -25.01 -22.02
C LEU A 78 8.90 -25.23 -20.66
N ILE A 79 8.44 -26.21 -19.87
CA ILE A 79 8.82 -26.36 -18.45
C ILE A 79 9.62 -27.63 -18.17
N GLY A 80 9.52 -28.63 -19.05
CA GLY A 80 10.12 -29.96 -18.84
C GLY A 80 9.58 -30.64 -17.57
N ASP A 81 10.46 -31.30 -16.82
CA ASP A 81 10.11 -32.10 -15.63
C ASP A 81 10.05 -31.30 -14.32
N SER A 82 10.01 -29.97 -14.38
CA SER A 82 9.94 -29.15 -13.17
C SER A 82 8.65 -29.42 -12.39
N LYS A 83 8.80 -29.69 -11.09
CA LYS A 83 7.69 -29.85 -10.13
C LYS A 83 7.22 -28.52 -9.55
N GLU A 84 7.78 -27.39 -10.00
CA GLU A 84 7.39 -26.09 -9.50
C GLU A 84 5.99 -25.70 -9.96
N LYS A 85 5.20 -25.11 -9.06
CA LYS A 85 3.90 -24.55 -9.43
C LYS A 85 4.12 -23.35 -10.34
N PHE A 86 3.42 -23.32 -11.47
CA PHE A 86 3.47 -22.26 -12.46
C PHE A 86 2.06 -21.84 -12.90
N PHE A 87 2.00 -20.68 -13.51
CA PHE A 87 0.82 -20.13 -14.17
C PHE A 87 1.19 -19.72 -15.60
N ILE A 88 0.19 -19.56 -16.44
CA ILE A 88 0.38 -19.13 -17.83
C ILE A 88 -0.26 -17.78 -18.03
N SER A 89 0.50 -16.89 -18.65
CA SER A 89 0.00 -15.67 -19.29
C SER A 89 0.04 -15.83 -20.81
N PHE A 90 -0.83 -15.08 -21.48
CA PHE A 90 -0.90 -15.00 -22.94
C PHE A 90 -0.31 -13.65 -23.36
N LYS A 91 0.69 -13.64 -24.25
CA LYS A 91 1.40 -12.41 -24.65
C LYS A 91 0.47 -11.40 -25.32
N ASP A 92 -0.49 -11.89 -26.10
CA ASP A 92 -1.54 -11.10 -26.76
C ASP A 92 -2.77 -10.82 -25.87
N GLY A 93 -2.79 -11.32 -24.63
CA GLY A 93 -3.93 -11.21 -23.73
C GLY A 93 -5.18 -12.01 -24.14
N ASN A 94 -5.10 -12.87 -25.17
CA ASN A 94 -6.22 -13.66 -25.67
C ASN A 94 -6.09 -15.16 -25.29
N PRO A 95 -6.87 -15.67 -24.32
CA PRO A 95 -6.82 -17.07 -23.90
C PRO A 95 -7.23 -18.09 -24.97
N ALA A 96 -7.84 -17.66 -26.08
CA ALA A 96 -8.14 -18.54 -27.21
C ALA A 96 -6.88 -18.89 -28.02
N ASN A 97 -5.88 -18.01 -28.03
CA ASN A 97 -4.62 -18.22 -28.75
C ASN A 97 -3.64 -19.02 -27.88
N ASN A 98 -3.73 -20.35 -27.95
CA ASN A 98 -2.89 -21.27 -27.16
C ASN A 98 -1.61 -21.73 -27.88
N ASN A 99 -1.17 -21.01 -28.90
CA ASN A 99 0.09 -21.30 -29.60
C ASN A 99 1.29 -21.15 -28.65
N LEU A 100 2.27 -22.05 -28.74
CA LEU A 100 3.42 -22.08 -27.83
C LEU A 100 4.15 -20.74 -27.75
N ASP A 101 4.34 -20.06 -28.88
CA ASP A 101 5.02 -18.76 -28.95
C ASP A 101 4.24 -17.64 -28.26
N ASN A 102 2.93 -17.79 -28.09
CA ASN A 102 2.07 -16.85 -27.36
C ASN A 102 2.02 -17.13 -25.85
N LEU A 103 2.49 -18.29 -25.40
CA LEU A 103 2.47 -18.64 -23.98
C LEU A 103 3.69 -18.06 -23.26
N GLU A 104 3.46 -17.52 -22.08
CA GLU A 104 4.51 -17.10 -21.15
C GLU A 104 4.32 -17.83 -19.82
N VAL A 105 5.37 -18.54 -19.37
CA VAL A 105 5.36 -19.29 -18.11
C VAL A 105 5.77 -18.37 -16.97
N ARG A 106 4.92 -18.27 -15.96
CA ARG A 106 5.19 -17.50 -14.73
C ARG A 106 5.25 -18.43 -13.53
N TYR A 107 6.38 -18.43 -12.84
CA TYR A 107 6.55 -19.19 -11.61
C TYR A 107 6.04 -18.42 -10.40
N VAL A 108 5.54 -19.15 -9.41
CA VAL A 108 5.19 -18.55 -8.12
C VAL A 108 6.47 -18.08 -7.42
N ARG A 109 6.64 -16.76 -7.31
CA ARG A 109 7.78 -16.17 -6.60
C ARG A 109 7.83 -16.69 -5.16
N LYS A 110 8.89 -17.44 -4.84
CA LYS A 110 9.17 -17.88 -3.47
C LYS A 110 9.54 -16.65 -2.64
N LYS A 111 8.90 -16.48 -1.50
CA LYS A 111 9.23 -15.41 -0.54
C LYS A 111 10.16 -15.97 0.53
N PHE A 112 11.21 -15.22 0.87
CA PHE A 112 12.19 -15.61 1.88
C PHE A 112 12.34 -14.52 2.93
N CYS A 113 12.66 -14.93 4.15
CA CYS A 113 12.98 -14.02 5.24
C CYS A 113 14.24 -13.22 4.87
N LYS A 114 14.18 -11.88 4.92
CA LYS A 114 15.34 -11.02 4.62
C LYS A 114 16.49 -11.17 5.62
N HIS A 115 16.22 -11.61 6.85
CA HIS A 115 17.25 -11.76 7.88
C HIS A 115 17.93 -13.14 7.85
N CYS A 116 17.16 -14.23 7.82
CA CYS A 116 17.69 -15.60 7.96
C CYS A 116 17.57 -16.46 6.70
N GLY A 117 17.07 -15.91 5.59
CA GLY A 117 16.92 -16.64 4.32
C GLY A 117 15.86 -17.75 4.34
N LYS A 118 15.21 -18.04 5.48
CA LYS A 118 14.22 -19.11 5.57
C LYS A 118 12.99 -18.80 4.70
N LYS A 119 12.51 -19.79 3.95
CA LYS A 119 11.30 -19.68 3.14
C LYS A 119 10.10 -19.31 4.01
N ILE A 120 9.36 -18.29 3.59
CA ILE A 120 8.11 -17.85 4.23
C ILE A 120 6.93 -18.06 3.27
N GLN A 121 5.74 -18.21 3.83
CA GLN A 121 4.52 -18.32 3.03
C GLN A 121 4.29 -17.02 2.26
N GLN A 122 3.83 -17.11 1.01
CA GLN A 122 3.62 -15.95 0.15
C GLN A 122 2.52 -15.01 0.67
N SER A 123 1.51 -15.56 1.35
CA SER A 123 0.43 -14.80 1.98
C SER A 123 0.89 -13.95 3.16
N VAL A 124 2.07 -14.22 3.73
CA VAL A 124 2.60 -13.45 4.86
C VAL A 124 3.00 -12.07 4.36
N GLN A 125 2.37 -11.02 4.89
CA GLN A 125 2.65 -9.64 4.51
C GLN A 125 4.08 -9.21 4.91
N HIS A 126 4.60 -9.74 6.01
CA HIS A 126 5.91 -9.39 6.54
C HIS A 126 7.09 -9.91 5.70
N GLU A 127 8.21 -9.19 5.77
CA GLU A 127 9.47 -9.54 5.09
C GLU A 127 10.37 -10.49 5.91
N TYR A 128 10.02 -10.69 7.18
CA TYR A 128 10.78 -11.49 8.15
C TYR A 128 9.94 -12.67 8.64
N CYS A 129 10.60 -13.80 8.94
CA CYS A 129 9.92 -14.96 9.50
C CYS A 129 9.54 -14.74 10.98
N LEU A 130 8.59 -15.54 11.47
CA LEU A 130 8.09 -15.43 12.84
C LEU A 130 9.23 -15.52 13.88
N LYS A 131 10.16 -16.46 13.71
CA LYS A 131 11.31 -16.62 14.64
C LYS A 131 12.17 -15.35 14.73
N CYS A 132 12.53 -14.76 13.58
CA CYS A 132 13.30 -13.52 13.55
C CYS A 132 12.51 -12.36 14.17
N ARG A 133 11.20 -12.28 13.91
CA ARG A 133 10.33 -11.24 14.48
C ARG A 133 10.13 -11.36 15.99
N MET A 134 10.17 -12.56 16.53
CA MET A 134 10.12 -12.77 17.98
C MET A 134 11.44 -12.40 18.66
N LYS A 135 12.57 -12.70 18.00
CA LYS A 135 13.90 -12.40 18.52
C LYS A 135 14.28 -10.92 18.39
N TYR A 136 13.81 -10.28 17.32
CA TYR A 136 14.15 -8.90 16.93
C TYR A 136 12.84 -8.10 16.78
N PRO A 137 12.37 -7.44 17.86
CA PRO A 137 11.14 -6.65 17.86
C PRO A 137 11.11 -5.56 16.78
N GLU A 138 12.26 -5.05 16.36
CA GLU A 138 12.44 -4.06 15.28
C GLU A 138 11.91 -4.53 13.92
N PHE A 139 11.84 -5.84 13.69
CA PHE A 139 11.27 -6.42 12.47
C PHE A 139 9.73 -6.43 12.49
N ASN A 140 9.12 -6.11 13.62
CA ASN A 140 7.69 -5.86 13.74
C ASN A 140 7.39 -4.40 13.42
N LYS A 141 7.50 -4.04 12.14
CA LYS A 141 6.92 -2.79 11.64
C LYS A 141 5.45 -2.97 11.30
N VAL A 142 4.69 -1.89 11.45
CA VAL A 142 3.29 -1.86 11.04
C VAL A 142 3.15 -1.82 9.52
N ASN A 143 1.97 -2.13 9.02
CA ASN A 143 1.67 -2.07 7.60
C ASN A 143 1.59 -0.61 7.09
N ASN A 144 1.58 -0.43 5.77
CA ASN A 144 1.55 0.89 5.14
C ASN A 144 0.28 1.70 5.49
N ASN A 145 -0.88 1.04 5.61
CA ASN A 145 -2.14 1.72 5.94
C ASN A 145 -2.10 2.33 7.34
N GLU A 146 -1.56 1.60 8.31
CA GLU A 146 -1.35 2.09 9.66
C GLU A 146 -0.29 3.21 9.67
N LEU A 147 0.81 3.04 8.94
CA LEU A 147 1.84 4.07 8.82
C LEU A 147 1.26 5.41 8.31
N GLU A 148 0.37 5.34 7.32
CA GLU A 148 -0.30 6.51 6.77
C GLU A 148 -1.23 7.18 7.79
N ARG A 149 -1.97 6.39 8.58
CA ARG A 149 -2.78 6.92 9.69
C ARG A 149 -1.92 7.65 10.72
N ARG A 150 -0.73 7.11 11.04
CA ARG A 150 0.21 7.73 11.99
C ARG A 150 0.77 9.04 11.48
N LYS A 151 1.16 9.09 10.21
CA LYS A 151 1.60 10.33 9.54
C LYS A 151 0.50 11.38 9.57
N ASN A 152 -0.73 10.99 9.26
CA ASN A 152 -1.87 11.91 9.33
C ASN A 152 -2.16 12.40 10.75
N LEU A 153 -2.01 11.54 11.77
CA LEU A 153 -2.21 11.91 13.17
C LEU A 153 -1.24 13.01 13.64
N LEU A 154 0.02 12.95 13.19
CA LEU A 154 1.09 13.88 13.61
C LEU A 154 1.48 14.90 12.53
N LYS A 155 0.73 14.99 11.42
CA LYS A 155 1.09 15.79 10.23
C LYS A 155 1.39 17.25 10.53
N ASP A 156 0.57 17.85 11.39
CA ASP A 156 0.63 19.28 11.68
C ASP A 156 1.38 19.59 12.99
N ILE A 157 2.13 18.63 13.53
CA ILE A 157 2.86 18.74 14.78
C ILE A 157 4.34 18.97 14.48
N ASN A 158 4.93 20.01 15.08
CA ASN A 158 6.36 20.22 14.98
C ASN A 158 7.10 19.26 15.94
N ILE A 159 7.53 18.11 15.40
CA ILE A 159 8.22 17.05 16.17
C ILE A 159 9.55 17.53 16.73
N GLU A 160 10.24 18.44 16.03
CA GLU A 160 11.55 18.95 16.46
C GLU A 160 11.47 19.87 17.69
N ALA A 161 10.30 20.45 17.95
CA ALA A 161 10.04 21.28 19.13
C ALA A 161 9.60 20.48 20.36
N LEU A 162 9.48 19.16 20.26
CA LEU A 162 9.14 18.30 21.40
C LEU A 162 10.35 18.05 22.30
N GLU A 163 10.08 17.69 23.55
CA GLU A 163 11.10 17.19 24.48
C GLU A 163 11.82 15.98 23.87
N GLU A 164 13.14 15.84 24.09
CA GLU A 164 14.00 14.85 23.42
C GLU A 164 13.42 13.42 23.47
N LYS A 165 12.95 12.99 24.65
CA LYS A 165 12.34 11.66 24.83
C LYS A 165 11.03 11.50 24.04
N GLN A 166 10.22 12.55 23.94
CA GLN A 166 8.97 12.54 23.19
C GLN A 166 9.23 12.56 21.68
N LYS A 167 10.20 13.37 21.26
CA LYS A 167 10.70 13.49 19.89
C LYS A 167 11.17 12.15 19.36
N GLU A 168 12.07 11.47 20.06
CA GLU A 168 12.56 10.16 19.62
C GLU A 168 11.45 9.11 19.52
N ARG A 169 10.51 9.08 20.49
CA ARG A 169 9.35 8.19 20.44
C ARG A 169 8.45 8.48 19.24
N ALA A 170 8.20 9.76 18.95
CA ALA A 170 7.40 10.18 17.80
C ALA A 170 8.08 9.81 16.47
N LYS A 171 9.41 9.97 16.36
CA LYS A 171 10.17 9.55 15.18
C LYS A 171 10.05 8.05 14.93
N LEU A 172 10.29 7.21 15.94
CA LEU A 172 10.15 5.76 15.82
C LEU A 172 8.70 5.34 15.49
N TYR A 173 7.71 6.03 16.05
CA TYR A 173 6.31 5.79 15.74
C TYR A 173 5.98 6.04 14.26
N LEU A 174 6.55 7.11 13.69
CA LEU A 174 6.40 7.48 12.27
C LEU A 174 7.26 6.65 11.31
N GLU A 175 8.35 6.05 11.80
CA GLU A 175 9.11 5.03 11.07
C GLU A 175 8.42 3.65 11.03
N GLY A 176 7.29 3.52 11.72
CA GLY A 176 6.43 2.35 11.72
C GLY A 176 6.72 1.33 12.81
N TRP A 177 7.52 1.67 13.83
CA TRP A 177 7.77 0.77 14.95
C TRP A 177 6.50 0.54 15.76
N THR A 178 6.29 -0.69 16.24
CA THR A 178 5.18 -1.00 17.15
C THR A 178 5.38 -0.33 18.51
N PHE A 179 4.28 -0.07 19.23
CA PHE A 179 4.39 0.47 20.59
C PHE A 179 5.22 -0.44 21.51
N GLU A 180 5.11 -1.75 21.34
CA GLU A 180 5.90 -2.74 22.08
C GLU A 180 7.39 -2.58 21.80
N ALA A 181 7.79 -2.45 20.53
CA ALA A 181 9.20 -2.32 20.16
C ALA A 181 9.79 -0.98 20.66
N ILE A 182 9.01 0.10 20.62
CA ILE A 182 9.40 1.39 21.19
C ILE A 182 9.53 1.27 22.72
N ALA A 183 8.56 0.63 23.37
CA ALA A 183 8.55 0.43 24.81
C ALA A 183 9.79 -0.32 25.31
N ASN A 184 10.15 -1.40 24.61
CA ASN A 184 11.36 -2.17 24.88
C ASN A 184 12.63 -1.33 24.71
N LYS A 185 12.71 -0.48 23.67
CA LYS A 185 13.87 0.40 23.44
C LYS A 185 14.09 1.39 24.58
N PHE A 186 13.01 1.93 25.15
CA PHE A 186 13.08 2.93 26.23
C PHE A 186 12.94 2.34 27.63
N ASN A 187 12.83 1.02 27.77
CA ASN A 187 12.56 0.32 29.02
C ASN A 187 11.34 0.90 29.78
N ILE A 188 10.23 1.08 29.06
CA ILE A 188 8.95 1.57 29.59
C ILE A 188 7.81 0.63 29.19
N THR A 189 6.60 0.87 29.70
CA THR A 189 5.43 0.09 29.30
C THR A 189 4.91 0.53 27.92
N ARG A 190 4.31 -0.41 27.19
CA ARG A 190 3.58 -0.13 25.93
C ARG A 190 2.56 1.00 26.10
N GLN A 191 1.81 0.98 27.20
CA GLN A 191 0.79 1.98 27.51
C GLN A 191 1.40 3.37 27.70
N ALA A 192 2.59 3.47 28.31
CA ALA A 192 3.29 4.75 28.45
C ALA A 192 3.67 5.35 27.09
N VAL A 193 4.11 4.53 26.12
CA VAL A 193 4.35 4.99 24.75
C VAL A 193 3.06 5.48 24.09
N GLU A 194 1.99 4.69 24.18
CA GLU A 194 0.70 5.04 23.59
C GLU A 194 0.17 6.36 24.15
N GLN A 195 0.24 6.54 25.47
CA GLN A 195 -0.19 7.77 26.13
C GLN A 195 0.70 8.95 25.76
N SER A 196 2.02 8.73 25.63
CA SER A 196 2.97 9.75 25.16
C SER A 196 2.55 10.28 23.78
N ILE A 197 2.23 9.40 22.83
CA ILE A 197 1.80 9.82 21.48
C ILE A 197 0.43 10.52 21.51
N LYS A 198 -0.52 10.03 22.30
CA LYS A 198 -1.83 10.69 22.47
C LYS A 198 -1.70 12.09 23.05
N ASN A 199 -0.83 12.27 24.04
CA ASN A 199 -0.59 13.56 24.68
C ASN A 199 0.03 14.57 23.70
N ILE A 200 0.99 14.14 22.87
CA ILE A 200 1.57 14.99 21.80
C ILE A 200 0.45 15.52 20.89
N ALA A 201 -0.42 14.64 20.41
CA ALA A 201 -1.53 15.02 19.53
C ALA A 201 -2.59 15.91 20.22
N LYS A 202 -2.85 15.69 21.52
CA LYS A 202 -3.82 16.49 22.28
C LYS A 202 -3.29 17.89 22.58
N ASN A 203 -2.03 18.00 22.99
CA ASN A 203 -1.41 19.27 23.34
C ASN A 203 -1.34 20.22 22.14
N ASP A 204 -1.03 19.71 20.94
CA ASP A 204 -1.03 20.53 19.72
C ASP A 204 -2.42 21.14 19.42
N LYS A 205 -3.50 20.38 19.61
CA LYS A 205 -4.87 20.89 19.44
C LYS A 205 -5.19 22.02 20.41
N GLU A 206 -4.81 21.88 21.68
CA GLU A 206 -5.01 22.93 22.68
C GLU A 206 -4.15 24.16 22.38
N ILE A 207 -2.88 23.98 21.99
CA ILE A 207 -2.00 25.09 21.58
C ILE A 207 -2.60 25.85 20.39
N LYS A 208 -3.12 25.15 19.37
CA LYS A 208 -3.78 25.78 18.22
C LYS A 208 -5.03 26.56 18.64
N LYS A 209 -5.83 26.03 19.56
CA LYS A 209 -7.01 26.70 20.10
C LYS A 209 -6.65 27.98 20.86
N ILE A 210 -5.60 27.91 21.69
CA ILE A 210 -5.08 29.07 22.44
C ILE A 210 -4.54 30.12 21.47
N ARG A 211 -3.72 29.74 20.47
CA ARG A 211 -3.20 30.66 19.45
C ARG A 211 -4.32 31.41 18.70
N ARG A 212 -5.41 30.73 18.34
CA ARG A 212 -6.57 31.38 17.71
C ARG A 212 -7.22 32.42 18.62
N ARG A 213 -7.30 32.16 19.93
CA ARG A 213 -7.81 33.13 20.91
C ARG A 213 -6.89 34.33 21.03
N ILE A 214 -5.58 34.11 21.14
CA ILE A 214 -4.57 35.18 21.19
C ILE A 214 -4.69 36.10 19.98
N ILE A 215 -4.72 35.55 18.77
CA ILE A 215 -4.85 36.33 17.53
C ILE A 215 -6.14 37.18 17.52
N LYS A 216 -7.24 36.65 18.06
CA LYS A 216 -8.50 37.41 18.16
C LYS A 216 -8.35 38.58 19.14
N THR A 217 -7.77 38.32 20.31
CA THR A 217 -7.52 39.35 21.33
C THR A 217 -6.54 40.40 20.84
N GLU A 218 -5.48 40.04 20.10
CA GLU A 218 -4.53 40.98 19.50
C GLU A 218 -5.22 41.94 18.52
N LYS A 219 -6.15 41.44 17.69
CA LYS A 219 -6.95 42.29 16.80
C LYS A 219 -7.88 43.25 17.57
N GLU A 220 -8.46 42.80 18.67
CA GLU A 220 -9.30 43.64 19.54
C GLU A 220 -8.46 44.74 20.22
N ILE A 221 -7.26 44.41 20.70
CA ILE A 221 -6.31 45.38 21.27
C ILE A 221 -5.91 46.42 20.21
N GLN A 222 -5.56 45.99 19.00
CA GLN A 222 -5.22 46.91 17.90
C GLN A 222 -6.37 47.89 17.59
N LEU A 223 -7.61 47.40 17.56
CA LEU A 223 -8.78 48.23 17.34
C LEU A 223 -8.96 49.24 18.48
N LEU A 224 -8.82 48.82 19.73
CA LEU A 224 -8.97 49.71 20.89
C LEU A 224 -7.86 50.78 20.91
N ASN A 225 -6.62 50.43 20.61
CA ASN A 225 -5.52 51.39 20.51
C ASN A 225 -5.80 52.45 19.45
N SER A 226 -6.31 52.07 18.28
CA SER A 226 -6.69 53.04 17.23
C SER A 226 -7.80 54.00 17.67
N LYS A 227 -8.69 53.57 18.57
CA LYS A 227 -9.73 54.44 19.15
C LYS A 227 -9.14 55.37 20.20
N ILE A 228 -8.26 54.86 21.05
CA ILE A 228 -7.55 55.66 22.06
C ILE A 228 -6.78 56.79 21.38
N GLU A 229 -6.04 56.51 20.31
CA GLU A 229 -5.32 57.52 19.52
C GLU A 229 -6.26 58.63 19.00
N LYS A 230 -7.43 58.26 18.47
CA LYS A 230 -8.44 59.24 18.03
C LYS A 230 -8.98 60.10 19.17
N TYR A 231 -9.20 59.51 20.35
CA TYR A 231 -9.64 60.28 21.51
C TYR A 231 -8.54 61.19 22.06
N GLN A 232 -7.29 60.74 22.07
CA GLN A 232 -6.14 61.56 22.45
C GLN A 232 -5.99 62.77 21.52
N GLN A 233 -6.15 62.60 20.21
CA GLN A 233 -6.15 63.73 19.26
C GLN A 233 -7.23 64.77 19.59
N LYS A 234 -8.45 64.32 19.92
CA LYS A 234 -9.54 65.24 20.31
C LYS A 234 -9.25 65.97 21.62
N ILE A 235 -8.68 65.27 22.60
CA ILE A 235 -8.31 65.89 23.88
C ILE A 235 -7.24 66.97 23.65
N ASN A 236 -6.22 66.68 22.84
CA ASN A 236 -5.18 67.64 22.51
C ASN A 236 -5.74 68.88 21.80
N GLN A 237 -6.65 68.70 20.84
CA GLN A 237 -7.34 69.82 20.18
C GLN A 237 -8.11 70.69 21.18
N CYS A 238 -8.88 70.07 22.08
CA CYS A 238 -9.59 70.81 23.13
C CYS A 238 -8.62 71.54 24.07
N GLN A 239 -7.48 70.94 24.39
CA GLN A 239 -6.46 71.55 25.25
C GLN A 239 -5.82 72.78 24.58
N GLU A 240 -5.47 72.68 23.30
CA GLU A 240 -4.96 73.80 22.50
C GLU A 240 -5.98 74.96 22.44
N GLU A 241 -7.26 74.66 22.27
CA GLU A 241 -8.33 75.67 22.33
C GLU A 241 -8.44 76.35 23.70
N LEU A 242 -8.31 75.60 24.79
CA LEU A 242 -8.32 76.14 26.15
C LEU A 242 -7.11 77.05 26.39
N ASP A 243 -5.92 76.61 25.98
CA ASP A 243 -4.68 77.37 26.14
C ASP A 243 -4.74 78.69 25.34
N MET A 244 -5.27 78.66 24.11
CA MET A 244 -5.50 79.86 23.29
C MET A 244 -6.48 80.85 23.95
N LYS A 245 -7.59 80.34 24.52
CA LYS A 245 -8.55 81.17 25.25
C LYS A 245 -7.94 81.78 26.50
N GLN A 246 -7.18 81.01 27.28
CA GLN A 246 -6.47 81.51 28.46
C GLN A 246 -5.47 82.61 28.11
N ALA A 247 -4.67 82.41 27.05
CA ALA A 247 -3.73 83.42 26.57
C ALA A 247 -4.44 84.71 26.14
N TYR A 248 -5.57 84.61 25.43
CA TYR A 248 -6.40 85.76 25.04
C TYR A 248 -6.93 86.52 26.27
N TYR A 249 -7.48 85.81 27.25
CA TYR A 249 -7.97 86.43 28.50
C TYR A 249 -6.85 87.14 29.27
N ASN A 250 -5.67 86.54 29.39
CA ASN A 250 -4.52 87.16 30.04
C ASN A 250 -4.11 88.46 29.32
N SER A 251 -4.10 88.46 27.98
CA SER A 251 -3.78 89.67 27.19
C SER A 251 -4.78 90.82 27.35
N LEU A 252 -6.04 90.51 27.67
CA LEU A 252 -7.06 91.52 27.98
C LEU A 252 -6.83 92.13 29.36
N LEU A 253 -6.47 91.31 30.35
CA LEU A 253 -6.18 91.77 31.72
C LEU A 253 -4.97 92.70 31.76
N GLU A 254 -3.92 92.42 30.99
CA GLU A 254 -2.73 93.27 30.88
C GLU A 254 -2.99 94.63 30.24
N LYS A 255 -4.06 94.79 29.44
CA LYS A 255 -4.45 96.09 28.82
C LYS A 255 -5.34 96.95 29.71
N THR A 256 -5.84 96.41 30.80
CA THR A 256 -6.75 97.09 31.74
C THR A 256 -6.06 97.59 33.02
N VAL A 257 -4.75 97.40 33.14
CA VAL A 257 -3.88 97.96 34.19
C VAL A 257 -3.07 99.10 33.59
#